data_AF-A0A7W0R017-F1
#
_entry.id   AF-A0A7W0R017-F1
#
_cell.length_a   1.000
_cell.length_b   1.000
_cell.length_c   1.000
_cell.angle_alpha   90.00
_cell.angle_beta   90.00
_cell.angle_gamma   90.00
#
_symmetry.space_group_name_H-M   'P 1'
#
loop_
_entity.id
_entity.type
_entity.pdbx_description
1 polymer ?
#
loop_
_entity_poly.entity_id
_entity_poly.type
_entity_poly.pdbx_seq_one_letter_code
_entity_poly.pdbx_strand_id
1 'polypeptide(L)'
;MSEIFHGPWDVTVLSRDAWFDQRFIIAGSANADGVYPGVPGTGPGLVTGDEWTVAFEWNDNTSSGWQPSGVQHFARYTVAEGFVIELGADDNYEQYRDHDYNDMVLICVNQDPALTPLHPVTPFYDFSVPQDILDKNPHPRPDVRRPDHEKDGKKDDRPRPNGRPR
;
A
#
# COMPACT_ATOMS: atom_id res chain seq x y z
N MET A 1 -14.54 3.70 23.19
CA MET A 1 -15.37 4.41 22.19
C MET A 1 -15.74 3.41 21.10
N SER A 2 -16.83 3.62 20.35
CA SER A 2 -17.24 2.72 19.25
C SER A 2 -17.34 3.47 17.93
N GLU A 3 -16.76 2.92 16.88
CA GLU A 3 -16.85 3.43 15.51
C GLU A 3 -18.01 2.76 14.77
N ILE A 4 -18.73 3.52 13.94
CA ILE A 4 -19.88 3.05 13.18
C ILE A 4 -19.48 2.79 11.74
N PHE A 5 -19.93 1.66 11.20
CA PHE A 5 -19.73 1.24 9.83
C PHE A 5 -21.05 0.87 9.16
N HIS A 6 -21.10 1.01 7.85
CA HIS A 6 -22.23 0.65 7.01
C HIS A 6 -21.76 -0.19 5.82
N GLY A 7 -22.53 -1.20 5.46
CA GLY A 7 -22.25 -2.04 4.30
C GLY A 7 -21.11 -3.04 4.53
N PRO A 8 -20.52 -3.56 3.44
CA PRO A 8 -19.53 -4.64 3.50
C PRO A 8 -18.10 -4.11 3.69
N TRP A 9 -17.38 -4.65 4.67
CA TRP A 9 -15.98 -4.33 4.95
C TRP A 9 -15.20 -5.59 5.28
N ASP A 10 -14.00 -5.72 4.73
CA ASP A 10 -13.03 -6.71 5.21
C ASP A 10 -12.25 -6.12 6.39
N VAL A 11 -12.32 -6.78 7.55
CA VAL A 11 -11.75 -6.28 8.81
C VAL A 11 -10.68 -7.25 9.30
N THR A 12 -9.45 -6.74 9.44
CA THR A 12 -8.28 -7.51 9.89
C THR A 12 -7.43 -6.69 10.85
N VAL A 13 -6.83 -7.35 11.84
CA VAL A 13 -5.80 -6.76 12.71
C VAL A 13 -4.51 -6.60 11.90
N LEU A 14 -4.09 -5.37 11.67
CA LEU A 14 -2.86 -5.05 10.96
C LEU A 14 -1.63 -5.23 11.85
N SER A 15 -1.66 -4.65 13.04
CA SER A 15 -0.53 -4.67 13.99
C SER A 15 -0.99 -4.56 15.44
N ARG A 16 -0.07 -4.88 16.35
CA ARG A 16 -0.24 -4.72 17.80
C ARG A 16 1.12 -4.40 18.42
N ASP A 17 1.22 -3.30 19.15
CA ASP A 17 2.41 -2.92 19.92
C ASP A 17 2.03 -2.47 21.34
N ALA A 18 1.48 -3.42 22.11
CA ALA A 18 1.00 -3.16 23.47
C ALA A 18 1.54 -4.19 24.47
N TRP A 19 1.69 -3.78 25.73
CA TRP A 19 1.92 -4.71 26.83
C TRP A 19 0.63 -5.31 27.40
N PHE A 20 -0.47 -4.56 27.36
CA PHE A 20 -1.76 -5.06 27.81
C PHE A 20 -2.44 -5.92 26.73
N ASP A 21 -3.31 -6.81 27.18
CA ASP A 21 -4.11 -7.63 26.27
C ASP A 21 -5.08 -6.71 25.50
N GLN A 22 -5.14 -6.86 24.18
CA GLN A 22 -6.00 -6.08 23.29
C GLN A 22 -7.06 -6.97 22.66
N ARG A 23 -8.27 -6.41 22.51
CA ARG A 23 -9.36 -7.04 21.74
C ARG A 23 -10.26 -5.99 21.10
N PHE A 24 -11.04 -6.43 20.12
CA PHE A 24 -12.11 -5.62 19.56
C PHE A 24 -13.42 -6.40 19.54
N ILE A 25 -14.51 -5.64 19.51
CA ILE A 25 -15.88 -6.16 19.54
C ILE A 25 -16.59 -5.64 18.30
N ILE A 26 -17.22 -6.56 17.57
CA ILE A 26 -18.18 -6.21 16.52
C ILE A 26 -19.59 -6.47 17.04
N ALA A 27 -20.48 -5.49 16.85
CA ALA A 27 -21.88 -5.59 17.25
C ALA A 27 -22.81 -4.94 16.23
N GLY A 28 -23.97 -5.58 15.99
CA GLY A 28 -25.00 -5.08 15.07
C GLY A 28 -24.80 -5.51 13.61
N SER A 29 -23.76 -6.28 13.31
CA SER A 29 -23.52 -6.83 11.98
C SER A 29 -24.50 -7.96 11.66
N ALA A 30 -24.67 -8.23 10.37
CA ALA A 30 -25.50 -9.33 9.89
C ALA A 30 -24.82 -10.70 10.03
N ASN A 31 -23.49 -10.76 10.14
CA ASN A 31 -22.75 -12.02 10.01
C ASN A 31 -21.47 -12.17 10.85
N ALA A 32 -21.03 -11.16 11.62
CA ALA A 32 -19.71 -11.15 12.25
C ALA A 32 -19.71 -10.59 13.68
N ASP A 33 -20.84 -10.58 14.37
CA ASP A 33 -20.90 -10.14 15.76
C ASP A 33 -20.06 -11.04 16.65
N GLY A 34 -19.27 -10.44 17.54
CA GLY A 34 -18.39 -11.21 18.41
C GLY A 34 -17.27 -10.40 19.03
N VAL A 35 -16.47 -11.12 19.83
CA VAL A 35 -15.27 -10.60 20.48
C VAL A 35 -14.07 -11.26 19.81
N TYR A 36 -13.15 -10.44 19.32
CA TYR A 36 -12.01 -10.88 18.53
C TYR A 36 -10.70 -10.47 19.21
N PRO A 37 -9.72 -11.38 19.30
CA PRO A 37 -8.43 -11.04 19.89
C PRO A 37 -7.64 -10.09 18.99
N GLY A 38 -6.84 -9.20 19.58
CA GLY A 38 -5.97 -8.29 18.86
C GLY A 38 -4.71 -8.93 18.29
N VAL A 39 -4.81 -10.11 17.66
CA VAL A 39 -3.66 -10.83 17.10
C VAL A 39 -3.46 -10.41 15.64
N PRO A 40 -2.27 -9.92 15.24
CA PRO A 40 -2.01 -9.53 13.85
C PRO A 40 -2.34 -10.63 12.84
N GLY A 41 -2.95 -10.25 11.72
CA GLY A 41 -3.41 -11.15 10.67
C GLY A 41 -4.69 -11.92 10.98
N THR A 42 -5.35 -11.64 12.11
CA THR A 42 -6.65 -12.24 12.46
C THR A 42 -7.77 -11.23 12.32
N GLY A 43 -9.01 -11.72 12.22
CA GLY A 43 -10.20 -10.90 12.13
C GLY A 43 -11.38 -11.74 11.64
N PRO A 44 -12.60 -11.17 11.63
CA PRO A 44 -13.76 -11.82 11.03
C PRO A 44 -13.69 -11.93 9.50
N GLY A 45 -12.78 -11.19 8.85
CA GLY A 45 -12.80 -11.01 7.40
C GLY A 45 -13.98 -10.13 7.02
N LEU A 46 -14.84 -10.60 6.12
CA LEU A 46 -15.98 -9.84 5.62
C LEU A 46 -17.08 -9.66 6.70
N VAL A 47 -17.29 -8.41 7.09
CA VAL A 47 -18.38 -7.93 7.94
C VAL A 47 -19.40 -7.21 7.07
N THR A 48 -20.68 -7.52 7.24
CA THR A 48 -21.78 -6.91 6.50
C THR A 48 -22.88 -6.45 7.44
N GLY A 49 -23.71 -5.50 7.01
CA GLY A 49 -24.85 -5.00 7.79
C GLY A 49 -25.24 -3.60 7.35
N ASP A 50 -26.49 -3.20 7.62
CA ASP A 50 -26.96 -1.84 7.32
C ASP A 50 -26.26 -0.80 8.20
N GLU A 51 -26.03 -1.15 9.47
CA GLU A 51 -25.26 -0.38 10.45
C GLU A 51 -24.68 -1.36 11.48
N TRP A 52 -23.39 -1.25 11.78
CA TRP A 52 -22.72 -2.05 12.79
C TRP A 52 -21.56 -1.27 13.40
N THR A 53 -21.03 -1.76 14.52
CA THR A 53 -20.02 -1.03 15.31
C THR A 53 -18.77 -1.85 15.56
N VAL A 54 -17.64 -1.15 15.72
CA VAL A 54 -16.39 -1.68 16.26
C VAL A 54 -16.04 -0.94 17.54
N ALA A 55 -15.84 -1.66 18.64
CA ALA A 55 -15.29 -1.12 19.88
C ALA A 55 -13.97 -1.79 20.23
N PHE A 56 -13.06 -1.04 20.84
CA PHE A 56 -11.74 -1.50 21.25
C PHE A 56 -11.65 -1.58 22.76
N GLU A 57 -11.02 -2.64 23.26
CA GLU A 57 -10.81 -2.84 24.69
C GLU A 57 -9.42 -3.36 25.00
N TRP A 58 -8.91 -2.96 26.15
CA TRP A 58 -7.64 -3.40 26.72
C TRP A 58 -7.85 -4.03 28.11
N ASN A 59 -6.89 -4.83 28.57
CA ASN A 59 -6.90 -5.43 29.91
C ASN A 59 -5.48 -5.54 30.47
N ASP A 60 -5.26 -5.01 31.67
CA ASP A 60 -3.95 -5.05 32.34
C ASP A 60 -3.54 -6.46 32.82
N ASN A 61 -4.43 -7.45 32.68
CA ASN A 61 -4.24 -8.83 33.15
C ASN A 61 -4.04 -8.95 34.68
N THR A 62 -4.34 -7.89 35.44
CA THR A 62 -4.21 -7.82 36.89
C THR A 62 -5.53 -7.65 37.63
N SER A 63 -6.66 -7.98 36.98
CA SER A 63 -8.04 -8.01 37.49
C SER A 63 -8.91 -6.76 37.27
N SER A 64 -8.44 -5.77 36.49
CA SER A 64 -9.29 -4.64 36.06
C SER A 64 -10.47 -5.06 35.18
N GLY A 65 -10.39 -6.25 34.58
CA GLY A 65 -11.27 -6.65 33.49
C GLY A 65 -10.96 -5.85 32.22
N TRP A 66 -11.79 -6.07 31.21
CA TRP A 66 -11.70 -5.35 29.94
C TRP A 66 -12.22 -3.93 30.10
N GLN A 67 -11.43 -2.98 29.60
CA GLN A 67 -11.65 -1.55 29.69
C GLN A 67 -11.64 -0.95 28.29
N PRO A 68 -12.40 0.14 28.03
CA PRO A 68 -12.41 0.75 26.71
C PRO A 68 -11.07 1.41 26.38
N SER A 69 -10.58 1.18 25.17
CA SER A 69 -9.41 1.87 24.61
C SER A 69 -9.77 3.26 24.09
N GLY A 70 -8.76 4.12 24.00
CA GLY A 70 -8.78 5.31 23.14
C GLY A 70 -8.79 4.85 21.68
N VAL A 71 -9.41 5.63 20.80
CA VAL A 71 -9.51 5.27 19.37
C VAL A 71 -9.18 6.50 18.53
N GLN A 72 -8.41 6.28 17.46
CA GLN A 72 -8.16 7.25 16.41
C GLN A 72 -8.44 6.61 15.04
N HIS A 73 -9.07 7.36 14.15
CA HIS A 73 -9.34 6.89 12.78
C HIS A 73 -8.48 7.64 11.76
N PHE A 74 -8.11 6.93 10.69
CA PHE A 74 -7.51 7.49 9.49
C PHE A 74 -8.18 6.87 8.26
N ALA A 75 -8.65 7.71 7.34
CA ALA A 75 -9.33 7.25 6.14
C ALA A 75 -8.50 7.60 4.90
N ARG A 76 -8.33 6.64 3.98
CA ARG A 76 -7.69 6.85 2.69
C ARG A 76 -8.48 6.19 1.56
N TYR A 77 -8.35 6.76 0.36
CA TYR A 77 -8.88 6.19 -0.87
C TYR A 77 -7.77 6.11 -1.91
N THR A 78 -7.49 4.92 -2.44
CA THR A 78 -6.51 4.75 -3.53
C THR A 78 -7.09 3.91 -4.65
N VAL A 79 -6.56 4.06 -5.87
CA VAL A 79 -6.96 3.25 -7.03
C VAL A 79 -6.58 1.77 -6.85
N ALA A 80 -5.58 1.47 -6.03
CA ALA A 80 -5.13 0.11 -5.81
C ALA A 80 -5.91 -0.61 -4.70
N GLU A 81 -6.30 0.12 -3.66
CA GLU A 81 -6.86 -0.46 -2.42
C GLU A 81 -8.36 -0.13 -2.22
N GLY A 82 -8.90 0.82 -3.00
CA GLY A 82 -10.25 1.35 -2.77
C GLY A 82 -10.33 2.20 -1.51
N PHE A 83 -11.48 2.16 -0.83
CA PHE A 83 -11.70 2.89 0.40
C PHE A 83 -11.24 2.09 1.62
N VAL A 84 -10.27 2.63 2.34
CA VAL A 84 -9.65 1.99 3.50
C VAL A 84 -9.77 2.90 4.71
N ILE A 85 -10.12 2.32 5.85
CA ILE A 85 -10.07 2.95 7.16
C ILE A 85 -9.06 2.18 8.02
N GLU A 86 -8.13 2.89 8.63
CA GLU A 86 -7.27 2.39 9.69
C GLU A 86 -7.79 2.93 11.03
N LEU A 87 -7.98 2.02 11.99
CA LEU A 87 -8.39 2.34 13.34
C LEU A 87 -7.26 1.98 14.29
N GLY A 88 -6.66 2.98 14.92
CA GLY A 88 -5.65 2.82 15.96
C GLY A 88 -6.28 2.86 17.34
N ALA A 89 -5.83 1.99 18.24
CA ALA A 89 -6.23 1.93 19.63
C ALA A 89 -5.09 2.36 20.53
N ASP A 90 -5.44 2.99 21.66
CA ASP A 90 -4.53 3.38 22.72
C ASP A 90 -5.05 2.81 24.05
N ASP A 91 -4.20 2.05 24.72
CA ASP A 91 -4.52 1.29 25.92
C ASP A 91 -4.45 2.17 27.17
N ASN A 92 -4.64 1.59 28.35
CA ASN A 92 -4.61 2.32 29.61
C ASN A 92 -5.76 3.33 29.84
N TYR A 93 -5.78 3.87 31.06
CA TYR A 93 -6.70 4.93 31.45
C TYR A 93 -6.28 6.25 30.80
N GLU A 94 -7.26 7.11 30.49
CA GLU A 94 -7.07 8.41 29.81
C GLU A 94 -5.86 9.21 30.30
N GLN A 95 -5.66 9.31 31.62
CA GLN A 95 -4.57 10.09 32.21
C GLN A 95 -3.17 9.47 32.06
N TYR A 96 -3.07 8.22 31.60
CA TYR A 96 -1.82 7.45 31.47
C TYR A 96 -1.54 6.99 30.03
N ARG A 97 -2.41 7.34 29.09
CA ARG A 97 -2.22 7.13 27.66
C ARG A 97 -1.00 7.86 27.14
N ASP A 98 -0.27 7.24 26.23
CA ASP A 98 0.84 7.87 25.53
C ASP A 98 0.42 8.49 24.18
N HIS A 99 -0.81 8.23 23.73
CA HIS A 99 -1.45 8.85 22.55
C HIS A 99 -0.76 8.54 21.22
N ASP A 100 -0.12 7.38 21.10
CA ASP A 100 0.47 6.94 19.84
C ASP A 100 -0.46 6.06 18.98
N TYR A 101 -1.54 5.53 19.59
CA TYR A 101 -2.59 4.73 18.96
C TYR A 101 -2.09 3.50 18.18
N ASN A 102 -0.94 2.95 18.56
CA ASN A 102 -0.34 1.79 17.90
C ASN A 102 -0.54 0.45 18.67
N ASP A 103 -1.12 0.52 19.88
CA ASP A 103 -1.34 -0.65 20.74
C ASP A 103 -2.10 -1.76 20.01
N MET A 104 -3.10 -1.38 19.21
CA MET A 104 -3.72 -2.25 18.23
C MET A 104 -4.21 -1.43 17.03
N VAL A 105 -3.89 -1.91 15.82
CA VAL A 105 -4.36 -1.28 14.58
C VAL A 105 -5.22 -2.26 13.81
N LEU A 106 -6.46 -1.87 13.50
CA LEU A 106 -7.29 -2.56 12.51
C LEU A 106 -7.18 -1.87 11.16
N ILE A 107 -7.15 -2.68 10.11
CA ILE A 107 -7.39 -2.24 8.74
C ILE A 107 -8.77 -2.73 8.29
N CYS A 108 -9.57 -1.79 7.82
CA CYS A 108 -10.92 -2.01 7.31
C CYS A 108 -10.95 -1.61 5.84
N VAL A 109 -11.12 -2.56 4.93
CA VAL A 109 -11.18 -2.31 3.48
C VAL A 109 -12.62 -2.45 3.01
N ASN A 110 -13.22 -1.37 2.53
CA ASN A 110 -14.58 -1.38 2.04
C ASN A 110 -14.70 -2.27 0.80
N GLN A 111 -15.73 -3.12 0.76
CA GLN A 111 -15.97 -4.09 -0.31
C GLN A 111 -17.17 -3.71 -1.18
N ASP A 112 -17.71 -2.49 -1.05
CA ASP A 112 -18.78 -2.00 -1.92
C ASP A 112 -18.24 -1.84 -3.35
N PRO A 113 -18.79 -2.57 -4.34
CA PRO A 113 -18.37 -2.44 -5.74
C PRO A 113 -18.46 -1.01 -6.29
N ALA A 114 -19.31 -0.15 -5.72
CA ALA A 114 -19.40 1.25 -6.11
C ALA A 114 -18.20 2.10 -5.65
N LEU A 115 -17.49 1.64 -4.60
CA LEU A 115 -16.29 2.28 -4.07
C LEU A 115 -15.01 1.57 -4.50
N THR A 116 -15.10 0.32 -4.98
CA THR A 116 -13.96 -0.38 -5.56
C THR A 116 -13.54 0.27 -6.89
N PRO A 117 -12.29 0.74 -7.01
CA PRO A 117 -11.79 1.34 -8.23
C PRO A 117 -11.91 0.35 -9.39
N LEU A 118 -12.36 0.81 -10.54
CA LEU A 118 -12.28 0.01 -11.77
C LEU A 118 -10.80 -0.19 -12.09
N HIS A 119 -10.26 -1.37 -11.79
CA HIS A 119 -8.97 -1.79 -12.32
C HIS A 119 -9.09 -1.84 -13.84
N PRO A 120 -8.29 -1.07 -14.61
CA PRO A 120 -8.21 -1.28 -16.04
C PRO A 120 -7.65 -2.68 -16.25
N VAL A 121 -8.49 -3.64 -16.65
CA VAL A 121 -8.12 -5.07 -16.72
C VAL A 121 -7.10 -5.35 -17.82
N THR A 122 -6.74 -4.37 -18.65
CA THR A 122 -5.73 -4.50 -19.70
C THR A 122 -5.14 -3.13 -20.04
N PRO A 123 -3.84 -3.01 -20.37
CA PRO A 123 -3.41 -1.92 -21.23
C PRO A 123 -4.11 -2.14 -22.58
N PHE A 124 -5.16 -1.36 -22.86
CA PHE A 124 -5.85 -1.36 -24.16
C PHE A 124 -4.93 -0.97 -25.33
N TYR A 125 -3.74 -0.45 -25.01
CA TYR A 125 -2.76 -0.03 -25.99
C TYR A 125 -1.49 -0.85 -25.83
N ASP A 126 -1.35 -1.84 -26.69
CA ASP A 126 -0.06 -2.36 -27.07
C ASP A 126 0.66 -1.29 -27.92
N PHE A 127 1.59 -0.57 -27.31
CA PHE A 127 2.44 0.40 -28.01
C PHE A 127 3.65 -0.26 -28.68
N SER A 128 3.74 -1.59 -28.68
CA SER A 128 4.77 -2.26 -29.44
C SER A 128 4.53 -2.02 -30.93
N VAL A 129 5.57 -1.55 -31.61
CA VAL A 129 5.55 -1.38 -33.05
C VAL A 129 5.72 -2.79 -33.64
N PRO A 130 4.78 -3.29 -34.46
CA PRO A 130 4.94 -4.56 -35.16
C PRO A 130 6.29 -4.60 -35.88
N GLN A 131 7.04 -5.70 -35.70
CA GLN A 131 8.39 -5.83 -36.24
C GLN A 131 8.41 -5.64 -37.77
N ASP A 132 7.33 -6.01 -38.46
CA ASP A 132 7.19 -5.84 -39.90
C ASP A 132 7.10 -4.37 -40.35
N ILE A 133 6.70 -3.45 -39.47
CA ILE A 133 6.75 -1.99 -39.73
C ILE A 133 8.19 -1.49 -39.60
N LEU A 134 8.95 -2.00 -38.62
CA LEU A 134 10.38 -1.69 -38.48
C LEU A 134 11.20 -2.23 -39.67
N ASP A 135 10.84 -3.41 -40.18
CA ASP A 135 11.53 -4.05 -41.30
C ASP A 135 11.22 -3.41 -42.67
N LYS A 136 10.10 -2.68 -42.81
CA LYS A 136 9.68 -2.00 -44.06
C LYS A 136 10.38 -0.67 -44.33
N ASN A 137 11.18 -0.16 -43.38
CA ASN A 137 12.08 0.97 -43.61
C ASN A 137 13.54 0.51 -43.61
N PRO A 138 14.03 -0.18 -44.67
CA PRO A 138 15.43 -0.11 -44.95
C PRO A 138 15.69 1.33 -45.39
N HIS A 139 16.03 2.20 -44.43
CA HIS A 139 16.73 3.43 -44.79
C HIS A 139 17.84 3.00 -45.75
N PRO A 140 17.87 3.49 -47.00
CA PRO A 140 19.00 3.24 -47.86
C PRO A 140 20.19 3.77 -47.07
N ARG A 141 21.05 2.86 -46.62
CA ARG A 141 22.33 3.26 -46.01
C ARG A 141 22.94 4.21 -47.03
N PRO A 142 23.28 5.45 -46.65
CA PRO A 142 23.98 6.33 -47.56
C PRO A 142 25.15 5.53 -48.08
N ASP A 143 25.19 5.37 -49.40
CA ASP A 143 26.28 4.68 -50.07
C ASP A 143 27.55 5.44 -49.68
N VAL A 144 28.28 4.89 -48.72
CA VAL A 144 29.57 5.42 -48.29
C VAL A 144 30.49 5.10 -49.44
N ARG A 145 30.45 5.96 -50.47
CA ARG A 145 31.47 6.04 -51.50
C ARG A 145 32.78 6.18 -50.75
N ARG A 146 33.53 5.09 -50.70
CA ARG A 146 34.92 5.08 -50.28
C ARG A 146 35.61 6.20 -51.05
N PRO A 147 36.20 7.20 -50.38
CA PRO A 147 37.12 8.08 -51.06
C PRO A 147 38.28 7.21 -51.54
N ASP A 148 38.51 7.20 -52.84
CA ASP A 148 39.70 6.61 -53.42
C ASP A 148 40.91 7.25 -52.72
N HIS A 149 41.71 6.41 -52.07
CA HIS A 149 42.93 6.81 -51.41
C HIS A 149 43.94 7.23 -52.48
N GLU A 150 43.89 8.50 -52.87
CA GLU A 150 44.97 9.19 -53.53
C GLU A 150 46.11 9.34 -52.52
N LYS A 151 47.20 8.65 -52.84
CA LYS A 151 48.47 8.73 -52.11
C LYS A 151 48.98 10.16 -52.24
N ASP A 152 49.19 10.84 -51.13
CA ASP A 152 50.29 11.77 -51.07
C ASP A 152 50.90 11.85 -49.68
N GLY A 153 52.21 11.63 -49.67
CA GLY A 153 53.02 11.57 -48.48
C GLY A 153 53.25 12.94 -47.86
N LYS A 154 53.22 12.98 -46.54
CA LYS A 154 54.14 13.84 -45.80
C LYS A 154 54.39 13.25 -44.42
N LYS A 155 55.63 12.80 -44.22
CA LYS A 155 56.22 12.62 -42.90
C LYS A 155 56.27 13.99 -42.26
N ASP A 156 55.67 14.14 -41.09
CA ASP A 156 56.06 15.18 -40.15
C ASP A 156 56.18 14.56 -38.76
N ASP A 157 57.44 14.40 -38.37
CA ASP A 157 57.90 14.21 -37.01
C ASP A 157 57.41 15.37 -36.14
N ARG A 158 56.78 15.07 -34.99
CA ARG A 158 57.07 15.75 -33.71
C ARG A 158 56.41 15.06 -32.49
N PRO A 159 57.03 15.19 -31.31
CA PRO A 159 56.87 14.28 -30.19
C PRO A 159 55.68 14.62 -29.27
N ARG A 160 55.19 13.58 -28.58
CA ARG A 160 54.17 13.66 -27.53
C ARG A 160 54.69 14.38 -26.28
N PRO A 161 53.92 15.28 -25.68
CA PRO A 161 54.07 15.59 -24.26
C PRO A 161 52.97 14.89 -23.45
N ASN A 162 53.43 14.10 -22.48
CA ASN A 162 52.67 13.57 -21.35
C ASN A 162 52.05 14.72 -20.53
N GLY A 163 50.87 14.50 -19.92
CA GLY A 163 50.40 15.39 -18.85
C GLY A 163 48.94 15.27 -18.41
N ARG A 164 48.60 14.21 -17.66
CA ARG A 164 47.77 14.30 -16.44
C ARG A 164 48.70 13.87 -15.28
N PRO A 165 48.50 14.21 -13.99
CA PRO A 165 47.26 14.56 -13.26
C PRO A 165 47.44 15.86 -12.41
N ARG A 166 46.46 16.42 -11.69
CA ARG A 166 45.56 15.87 -10.66
C ARG A 166 44.29 16.70 -10.58
#